data_AF-A0A665WL41-F1
#
_entry.id   AF-A0A665WL41-F1
#
_cell.length_a   1.000
_cell.length_b   1.000
_cell.length_c   1.000
_cell.angle_alpha   90.00
_cell.angle_beta   90.00
_cell.angle_gamma   90.00
#
_symmetry.space_group_name_H-M   'P 1'
#
loop_
_entity.id
_entity.type
_entity.pdbx_description
1 polymer ?
#
loop_
_entity_poly.entity_id
_entity_poly.type
_entity_poly.pdbx_seq_one_letter_code
_entity_poly.pdbx_strand_id
1 'polypeptide(L)'
;MKLSPILCFTKSRETVHMLFQLVHAAELIRTDAAARGININRVKCVVNYDAPQYIRTYIHRFGRTARAGKTGLAFTFLFGVQVKLLG
;
A
#
# COMPACT_ATOMS: atom_id res chain seq x y z
N MET A 1 -22.96 3.01 -0.30
CA MET A 1 -21.72 2.85 -1.10
C MET A 1 -20.64 2.28 -0.18
N LYS A 2 -20.34 0.97 -0.22
CA LYS A 2 -19.34 0.36 0.69
C LYS A 2 -17.95 0.65 0.14
N LEU A 3 -17.21 1.55 0.79
CA LEU A 3 -15.80 1.81 0.49
C LEU A 3 -14.99 0.53 0.75
N SER A 4 -14.01 0.25 -0.12
CA SER A 4 -13.16 -0.95 -0.08
C SER A 4 -11.81 -0.60 0.55
N PRO A 5 -11.13 -1.53 1.24
CA PRO A 5 -9.94 -1.22 2.01
C PRO A 5 -8.75 -0.80 1.13
N ILE A 6 -7.97 0.16 1.62
CA ILE A 6 -6.68 0.57 1.07
C ILE A 6 -5.59 0.08 2.02
N LEU A 7 -4.55 -0.53 1.46
CA LEU A 7 -3.42 -1.01 2.23
C LEU A 7 -2.21 -0.10 1.99
N CYS A 8 -1.77 0.58 3.03
CA CYS A 8 -0.62 1.47 2.99
C CYS A 8 0.56 0.84 3.74
N PHE A 9 1.77 1.11 3.28
CA PHE A 9 3.00 0.67 3.90
C PHE A 9 3.96 1.86 4.04
N THR A 10 4.19 2.30 5.27
CA THR A 10 5.10 3.41 5.61
C THR A 10 5.81 3.14 6.95
N LYS A 11 6.86 3.90 7.24
CA LYS A 11 7.57 3.86 8.52
C LYS A 11 7.03 4.78 9.63
N SER A 12 6.38 5.92 9.35
CA SER A 12 6.01 6.93 10.39
C SER A 12 4.54 6.87 10.84
N ARG A 13 4.18 7.48 11.99
CA ARG A 13 2.80 7.54 12.53
C ARG A 13 1.96 8.68 11.91
N GLU A 14 2.62 9.71 11.43
CA GLU A 14 2.04 10.98 11.03
C GLU A 14 1.55 10.90 9.58
N THR A 15 2.31 10.24 8.73
CA THR A 15 2.06 10.16 7.28
C THR A 15 0.76 9.42 6.93
N VAL A 16 0.45 8.30 7.61
CA VAL A 16 -0.83 7.59 7.37
C VAL A 16 -2.02 8.40 7.87
N HIS A 17 -1.84 9.21 8.92
CA HIS A 17 -2.92 10.07 9.40
C HIS A 17 -3.23 11.15 8.35
N MET A 18 -2.20 11.74 7.75
CA MET A 18 -2.35 12.66 6.62
C MET A 18 -3.03 11.99 5.40
N LEU A 19 -2.61 10.78 5.05
CA LEU A 19 -3.21 10.03 3.94
C LEU A 19 -4.69 9.70 4.22
N PHE A 20 -5.05 9.33 5.44
CA PHE A 20 -6.44 9.08 5.82
C PHE A 20 -7.32 10.31 5.59
N GLN A 21 -6.83 11.49 6.00
CA GLN A 21 -7.52 12.77 5.78
C GLN A 21 -7.66 13.11 4.29
N LEU A 22 -6.64 12.84 3.48
CA LEU A 22 -6.66 13.11 2.03
C LEU A 22 -7.58 12.17 1.24
N VAL A 23 -7.61 10.89 1.60
CA VAL A 23 -8.22 9.83 0.77
C VAL A 23 -9.63 9.46 1.25
N HIS A 24 -10.13 10.03 2.36
CA HIS A 24 -11.45 9.74 2.94
C HIS A 24 -11.79 8.23 3.00
N ALA A 25 -10.77 7.39 3.24
CA ALA A 25 -10.90 5.94 3.16
C ALA A 25 -11.39 5.38 4.49
N ALA A 26 -12.49 4.64 4.48
CA ALA A 26 -13.09 4.06 5.70
C ALA A 26 -12.18 3.02 6.40
N GLU A 27 -11.27 2.36 5.68
CA GLU A 27 -10.37 1.33 6.23
C GLU A 27 -8.97 1.44 5.62
N LEU A 28 -8.00 1.89 6.43
CA LEU A 28 -6.60 2.03 6.08
C LEU A 28 -5.76 1.13 6.98
N ILE A 29 -5.02 0.20 6.39
CA ILE A 29 -4.08 -0.66 7.13
C ILE A 29 -2.67 -0.14 6.89
N ARG A 30 -1.92 0.00 7.99
CA ARG A 30 -0.76 0.91 8.07
C ARG A 30 0.60 0.28 7.73
N THR A 31 0.77 -1.01 8.06
CA THR A 31 2.07 -1.69 8.02
C THR A 31 1.90 -3.15 7.67
N ASP A 32 3.00 -3.77 7.20
CA ASP A 32 3.07 -5.23 7.01
C ASP A 32 2.71 -5.98 8.30
N ALA A 33 3.15 -5.46 9.46
CA ALA A 33 2.84 -6.03 10.77
C ALA A 33 1.34 -5.98 11.07
N ALA A 34 0.68 -4.85 10.84
CA ALA A 34 -0.77 -4.72 11.02
C ALA A 34 -1.57 -5.55 10.01
N ALA A 35 -1.01 -5.83 8.83
CA ALA A 35 -1.65 -6.64 7.79
C ALA A 35 -1.44 -8.15 7.94
N ARG A 36 -0.46 -8.59 8.75
CA ARG A 36 -0.19 -10.02 8.99
C ARG A 36 -1.35 -10.66 9.75
N GLY A 37 -1.79 -11.82 9.30
CA GLY A 37 -2.92 -12.55 9.90
C GLY A 37 -4.30 -11.96 9.57
N ILE A 38 -4.39 -10.75 9.02
CA ILE A 38 -5.65 -10.15 8.58
C ILE A 38 -5.93 -10.59 7.13
N ASN A 39 -7.01 -11.33 6.93
CA ASN A 39 -7.51 -11.64 5.59
C ASN A 39 -8.30 -10.45 5.03
N ILE A 40 -7.57 -9.47 4.49
CA ILE A 40 -8.16 -8.28 3.88
C ILE A 40 -8.66 -8.65 2.48
N ASN A 41 -9.94 -8.99 2.38
CA ASN A 41 -10.57 -9.28 1.11
C ASN A 41 -10.73 -8.00 0.29
N ARG A 42 -10.37 -8.06 -1.01
CA ARG A 42 -10.63 -7.01 -2.01
C ARG A 42 -9.93 -5.67 -1.74
N VAL A 43 -8.62 -5.69 -1.46
CA VAL A 43 -7.81 -4.45 -1.47
C VAL A 43 -7.84 -3.87 -2.90
N LYS A 44 -8.38 -2.65 -3.05
CA LYS A 44 -8.43 -1.97 -4.36
C LYS A 44 -7.11 -1.32 -4.73
N CYS A 45 -6.39 -0.84 -3.71
CA CYS A 45 -5.17 -0.09 -3.90
C CYS A 45 -4.14 -0.41 -2.82
N VAL A 46 -2.90 -0.57 -3.25
CA VAL A 46 -1.72 -0.66 -2.38
C VAL A 46 -0.88 0.60 -2.54
N VAL A 47 -0.52 1.25 -1.44
CA VAL A 47 0.33 2.44 -1.45
C VAL A 47 1.58 2.19 -0.63
N ASN A 48 2.75 2.19 -1.27
CA ASN A 48 4.04 2.22 -0.59
C ASN A 48 4.47 3.67 -0.43
N TYR A 49 4.46 4.18 0.79
CA TYR A 49 4.95 5.53 1.06
C TYR A 49 6.46 5.61 1.03
N ASP A 50 7.11 4.53 1.46
CA ASP A 50 8.55 4.34 1.33
C ASP A 50 8.78 3.16 0.41
N ALA A 51 9.74 3.30 -0.52
CA ALA A 51 10.18 2.18 -1.35
C ALA A 51 10.62 1.01 -0.45
N PRO A 52 10.08 -0.21 -0.64
CA PRO A 52 10.57 -1.38 0.08
C PRO A 52 12.04 -1.62 -0.27
N GLN A 53 12.83 -2.00 0.74
CA GLN A 53 14.28 -2.25 0.58
C GLN A 53 14.58 -3.39 -0.39
N TYR A 54 13.68 -4.38 -0.50
CA TYR A 54 13.85 -5.56 -1.35
C TYR A 54 12.70 -5.69 -2.34
N ILE A 55 13.02 -6.04 -3.59
CA ILE A 55 12.04 -6.28 -4.65
C ILE A 55 11.07 -7.41 -4.30
N ARG A 56 11.51 -8.43 -3.55
CA ARG A 56 10.62 -9.49 -3.06
C ARG A 56 9.53 -8.92 -2.16
N THR A 57 9.90 -8.01 -1.25
CA THR A 57 8.95 -7.31 -0.38
C THR A 57 8.00 -6.44 -1.18
N TYR A 58 8.50 -5.74 -2.21
CA TYR A 58 7.66 -5.04 -3.19
C TYR A 58 6.60 -6.01 -3.71
N ILE A 59 6.97 -7.07 -4.43
CA ILE A 59 6.05 -8.04 -5.05
C ILE A 59 5.01 -8.59 -4.06
N HIS A 60 5.42 -8.96 -2.83
CA HIS A 60 4.49 -9.46 -1.81
C HIS A 60 3.41 -8.44 -1.38
N ARG A 61 3.72 -7.13 -1.41
CA ARG A 61 2.76 -6.06 -1.10
C ARG A 61 1.75 -5.87 -2.23
N PHE A 62 2.18 -5.89 -3.50
CA PHE A 62 1.25 -5.80 -4.66
C PHE A 62 0.30 -7.00 -4.73
N GLY A 63 0.75 -8.18 -4.30
CA GLY A 63 -0.10 -9.39 -4.21
C GLY A 63 -1.30 -9.28 -3.26
N ARG A 64 -1.46 -8.16 -2.55
CA ARG A 64 -2.63 -7.85 -1.72
C ARG A 64 -3.79 -7.30 -2.55
N THR A 65 -3.51 -6.66 -3.68
CA THR A 65 -4.51 -6.23 -4.66
C THR A 65 -4.56 -7.20 -5.86
N ALA A 66 -5.38 -6.90 -6.86
CA ALA A 66 -5.50 -7.66 -8.11
C ALA A 66 -5.73 -9.18 -7.94
N ARG A 67 -6.50 -9.60 -6.92
CA ARG A 67 -6.77 -11.02 -6.64
C ARG A 67 -8.02 -11.50 -7.40
N ALA A 68 -8.10 -12.81 -7.66
CA ALA A 68 -9.25 -13.47 -8.28
C ALA A 68 -9.67 -12.87 -9.64
N GLY A 69 -8.69 -12.62 -10.52
CA GLY A 69 -8.93 -12.11 -11.88
C GLY A 69 -9.39 -10.65 -11.94
N LYS A 70 -9.34 -9.91 -10.82
CA LYS A 70 -9.63 -8.47 -10.79
C LYS A 70 -8.37 -7.66 -10.99
N THR A 71 -8.51 -6.46 -11.53
CA THR A 71 -7.43 -5.47 -11.58
C THR A 71 -7.21 -4.85 -10.20
N GLY A 72 -6.02 -4.31 -10.00
CA GLY A 72 -5.62 -3.64 -8.78
C GLY A 72 -4.68 -2.48 -9.10
N LEU A 73 -4.73 -1.45 -8.25
CA LEU A 73 -3.83 -0.32 -8.35
C LEU A 73 -2.75 -0.43 -7.32
N ALA A 74 -1.55 0.02 -7.66
CA ALA A 74 -0.54 0.17 -6.66
C ALA A 74 0.49 1.24 -6.99
N PHE A 75 0.80 2.04 -5.99
CA PHE A 75 1.63 3.22 -6.10
C PHE A 75 2.80 3.11 -5.14
N THR A 76 3.97 3.57 -5.56
CA THR A 76 5.14 3.69 -4.70
C THR A 76 5.69 5.08 -4.82
N PHE A 77 5.76 5.79 -3.70
CA PHE A 77 6.46 7.05 -3.62
C PHE A 77 7.96 6.78 -3.57
N LEU A 78 8.70 7.50 -4.41
CA LEU A 78 10.14 7.39 -4.55
C LEU A 78 10.76 8.77 -4.36
N PHE A 79 11.89 8.82 -3.68
CA PHE A 79 12.77 9.99 -3.74
C PHE A 79 13.45 10.07 -5.10
N GLY A 80 13.82 11.27 -5.55
CA GLY A 80 14.46 11.46 -6.85
C GLY A 80 15.72 10.60 -7.06
N VAL A 81 16.47 10.34 -5.98
CA VAL A 81 17.64 9.43 -6.01
C VAL A 81 17.26 7.98 -6.33
N GLN A 82 16.07 7.53 -5.95
CA GLN A 82 15.58 6.17 -6.17
C GLN A 82 15.02 5.97 -7.57
N VAL A 83 14.59 7.05 -8.24
CA VAL A 83 14.11 6.98 -9.64
C VAL A 83 15.25 6.55 -10.57
N LYS A 84 16.49 6.98 -10.28
CA LYS A 84 17.68 6.59 -11.04
C LYS A 84 18.01 5.09 -10.96
N LEU A 85 17.45 4.36 -9.98
CA LEU A 85 17.65 2.91 -9.84
C LEU A 85 16.69 2.09 -10.70
N LEU A 86 15.71 2.73 -11.35
CA LEU A 86 14.75 2.10 -12.25
C LEU A 86 15.17 2.16 -13.73
N GLY A 87 16.31 2.79 -14.03
CA GLY A 87 16.89 2.94 -15.37
C GLY A 87 18.26 2.32 -15.48
#